data_AF-A0AB35QVB1-F1
#
_entry.id   AF-A0AB35QVB1-F1
#
_cell.length_a   1.000
_cell.length_b   1.000
_cell.length_c   1.000
_cell.angle_alpha   90.00
_cell.angle_beta   90.00
_cell.angle_gamma   90.00
#
_symmetry.space_group_name_H-M   'P 1'
#
loop_
_entity.id
_entity.type
_entity.pdbx_description
1 polymer ?
#
loop_
_entity_poly.entity_id
_entity_poly.type
_entity_poly.pdbx_seq_one_letter_code
_entity_poly.pdbx_strand_id
1 'polypeptide(L)'
;MGRQITVELAALEKAGCSIDFESEVLESEFTTYDGQDAHCEEIREWAVVYLPGGRRITSNFSDCLSFDCRDMATSTYGWMEKWLVKSGVPYVHG
;
A
#
# COMPACT_ATOMS: atom_id res chain seq x y z
N MET A 1 -6.31 1.44 -17.26
CA MET A 1 -7.03 1.08 -16.02
C MET A 1 -6.15 0.11 -15.26
N GLY A 2 -5.63 0.49 -14.09
CA GLY A 2 -4.88 -0.42 -13.23
C GLY A 2 -5.82 -1.39 -12.52
N ARG A 3 -5.32 -2.56 -12.11
CA ARG A 3 -6.08 -3.58 -11.38
C ARG A 3 -5.69 -3.53 -9.91
N GLN A 4 -6.67 -3.52 -9.02
CA GLN A 4 -6.44 -3.64 -7.59
C GLN A 4 -6.21 -5.11 -7.25
N ILE A 5 -5.17 -5.39 -6.46
CA ILE A 5 -4.89 -6.72 -5.95
C ILE A 5 -4.76 -6.63 -4.44
N THR A 6 -5.46 -7.49 -3.73
CA THR A 6 -5.39 -7.59 -2.27
C THR A 6 -4.63 -8.86 -1.90
N VAL A 7 -3.67 -8.72 -0.97
CA VAL A 7 -2.82 -9.81 -0.48
C VAL A 7 -2.72 -9.72 1.03
N GLU A 8 -2.81 -10.86 1.72
CA GLU A 8 -2.57 -10.91 3.16
C GLU A 8 -1.08 -10.75 3.48
N LEU A 9 -0.73 -9.91 4.47
CA LEU A 9 0.66 -9.76 4.92
C LEU A 9 1.29 -11.09 5.33
N ALA A 10 0.54 -11.95 6.03
CA ALA A 10 1.03 -13.25 6.46
C ALA A 10 1.43 -14.15 5.28
N ALA A 11 0.79 -14.00 4.12
CA ALA A 11 1.16 -14.72 2.92
C ALA A 11 2.46 -14.18 2.30
N LEU A 12 2.69 -12.86 2.39
CA LEU A 12 3.93 -12.21 1.97
C LEU A 12 5.10 -12.58 2.88
N GLU A 13 4.91 -12.62 4.21
CA GLU A 13 5.94 -13.08 5.15
C GLU A 13 6.36 -14.52 4.88
N LYS A 14 5.39 -15.42 4.64
CA LYS A 14 5.67 -16.82 4.27
C LYS A 14 6.43 -16.94 2.94
N ALA A 15 6.27 -15.96 2.04
CA ALA A 15 7.01 -15.87 0.78
C ALA A 15 8.43 -15.30 0.95
N GLY A 16 8.83 -14.95 2.17
CA GLY A 16 10.14 -14.39 2.49
C GLY A 16 10.24 -12.88 2.33
N CYS A 17 9.11 -12.17 2.25
CA CYS A 17 9.12 -10.71 2.29
C CYS A 17 9.37 -10.20 3.72
N SER A 18 10.13 -9.11 3.84
CA SER A 18 10.20 -8.33 5.08
C SER A 18 9.14 -7.24 5.06
N ILE A 19 8.50 -6.98 6.19
CA ILE A 19 7.44 -5.97 6.31
C ILE A 19 7.88 -4.96 7.35
N ASP A 20 7.71 -3.69 7.02
CA ASP A 20 7.90 -2.56 7.92
C ASP A 20 6.66 -1.67 7.90
N PHE A 21 6.53 -0.81 8.91
CA PHE A 21 5.37 0.04 9.15
C PHE A 21 5.83 1.49 9.26
N GLU A 22 5.39 2.33 8.33
CA GLU A 22 5.68 3.76 8.32
C GLU A 22 4.41 4.54 8.68
N SER A 23 4.52 5.52 9.58
CA SER A 23 3.44 6.44 9.94
C SER A 23 3.82 7.87 9.61
N GLU A 24 2.95 8.59 8.91
CA GLU A 24 3.10 10.01 8.60
C GLU A 24 1.96 10.80 9.24
N VAL A 25 2.30 11.87 9.96
CA VAL A 25 1.33 12.81 10.53
C VAL A 25 1.23 14.00 9.60
N LEU A 26 0.03 14.24 9.08
CA LEU A 26 -0.27 15.38 8.22
C LEU A 26 -1.10 16.39 9.00
N GLU A 27 -0.48 17.53 9.27
CA GLU A 27 -1.15 18.66 9.91
C GLU A 27 -1.63 19.65 8.84
N SER A 28 -2.88 20.08 8.95
CA SER A 28 -3.46 21.09 8.08
C SER A 28 -4.23 22.12 8.89
N GLU A 29 -3.90 23.38 8.69
CA GLU A 29 -4.64 24.52 9.22
C GLU A 29 -5.49 25.11 8.09
N PHE A 30 -6.80 25.28 8.33
CA PHE A 30 -7.71 25.89 7.38
C PHE A 30 -8.85 26.62 8.09
N THR A 31 -9.36 27.67 7.46
CA THR A 31 -10.56 28.35 7.94
C THR A 31 -11.80 27.63 7.39
N THR A 32 -12.69 27.20 8.28
CA THR A 32 -13.95 26.54 7.94
C THR A 32 -14.89 27.50 7.23
N TYR A 33 -15.94 26.95 6.61
CA TYR A 33 -16.94 27.74 5.88
C TYR A 33 -17.63 28.81 6.76
N ASP A 34 -17.76 28.58 8.06
CA ASP A 34 -18.31 29.52 9.05
C ASP A 34 -17.28 30.50 9.63
N GLY A 35 -16.07 30.54 9.09
CA GLY A 35 -15.04 31.52 9.43
C GLY A 35 -14.26 31.21 10.71
N GLN A 36 -14.27 29.96 11.18
CA GLN A 36 -13.48 29.53 12.32
C GLN A 36 -12.16 28.91 11.86
N ASP A 37 -11.07 29.22 12.54
CA ASP A 37 -9.81 28.55 12.30
C ASP A 37 -9.87 27.13 12.87
N ALA A 38 -9.62 26.15 12.02
CA ALA A 38 -9.61 24.74 12.37
C ALA A 38 -8.22 24.15 12.13
N HIS A 39 -7.88 23.20 13.00
CA HIS A 39 -6.70 22.36 12.89
C HIS A 39 -7.15 20.92 12.69
N CYS A 40 -6.60 20.27 11.67
CA CYS A 40 -6.81 18.86 11.39
C CYS A 40 -5.46 18.14 11.41
N GLU A 41 -5.41 17.04 12.16
CA GLU A 41 -4.30 16.10 12.18
C GLU A 41 -4.79 14.78 11.56
N GLU A 42 -4.19 14.38 10.45
CA GLU A 42 -4.47 13.10 9.78
C GLU A 42 -3.26 12.18 9.95
N ILE A 43 -3.44 11.05 10.62
CA ILE A 43 -2.41 10.00 10.72
C ILE A 43 -2.59 9.04 9.55
N ARG A 44 -1.57 8.94 8.70
CA ARG A 44 -1.51 7.97 7.60
C ARG A 44 -0.51 6.87 7.93
N GLU A 45 -0.99 5.64 7.99
CA GLU A 45 -0.15 4.48 8.22
C GLU A 45 0.03 3.71 6.90
N TRP A 46 1.27 3.29 6.63
CA TRP A 46 1.68 2.59 5.42
C TRP A 46 2.40 1.29 5.76
N ALA A 47 1.99 0.20 5.13
CA ALA A 47 2.73 -1.06 5.11
C ALA A 47 3.80 -0.99 4.01
N VAL A 48 5.06 -1.13 4.38
CA VAL A 48 6.19 -1.23 3.44
C VAL A 48 6.62 -2.69 3.35
N VAL A 49 6.48 -3.29 2.17
CA VAL A 49 6.87 -4.68 1.95
C VAL A 49 8.10 -4.74 1.06
N TYR A 50 9.16 -5.36 1.57
CA TYR A 50 10.41 -5.62 0.88
C TYR A 50 10.38 -7.05 0.32
N LEU A 51 10.33 -7.16 -1.01
CA LEU A 51 10.32 -8.43 -1.69
C LEU A 51 11.73 -9.04 -1.77
N PRO A 52 11.84 -10.38 -1.75
CA PRO A 52 13.07 -11.06 -2.12
C PRO A 52 13.56 -10.59 -3.49
N GLY A 53 14.76 -10.02 -3.54
CA GLY A 53 15.32 -9.38 -4.75
C GLY A 53 15.37 -7.86 -4.71
N GLY A 54 15.04 -7.24 -3.57
CA GLY A 54 15.35 -5.84 -3.27
C GLY A 54 14.33 -4.82 -3.78
N ARG A 55 13.18 -5.27 -4.29
CA ARG A 55 12.07 -4.38 -4.63
C ARG A 55 11.27 -4.06 -3.37
N ARG A 56 10.71 -2.85 -3.28
CA ARG A 56 9.74 -2.49 -2.24
C ARG A 56 8.40 -2.11 -2.85
N ILE A 57 7.33 -2.38 -2.11
CA ILE A 57 5.97 -1.92 -2.38
C ILE A 57 5.41 -1.28 -1.12
N THR A 58 4.55 -0.28 -1.27
CA THR A 58 3.89 0.41 -0.15
C THR A 58 2.37 0.33 -0.33
N SER A 59 1.63 0.16 0.76
CA SER A 59 0.16 0.12 0.76
C SER A 59 -0.39 0.82 2.00
N ASN A 60 -1.46 1.58 1.84
CA ASN A 60 -2.11 2.28 2.96
C ASN A 60 -2.92 1.28 3.79
N PHE A 61 -2.84 1.36 5.13
CA PHE A 61 -3.63 0.52 6.03
C PHE A 61 -5.14 0.78 5.94
N SER A 62 -5.56 2.02 5.66
CA SER A 62 -6.97 2.38 5.57
C SER A 62 -7.71 1.72 4.40
N ASP A 63 -6.97 1.24 3.40
CA ASP A 63 -7.50 0.54 2.20
C ASP A 63 -7.39 -1.00 2.29
N CYS A 64 -7.19 -1.57 3.49
CA CYS A 64 -7.05 -3.01 3.72
C CYS A 64 -5.97 -3.67 2.84
N LEU A 65 -4.68 -3.33 3.00
CA LEU A 65 -3.55 -3.98 2.28
C LEU A 65 -3.82 -4.19 0.77
N SER A 66 -4.56 -3.27 0.19
CA SER A 66 -4.83 -3.26 -1.23
C SER A 66 -3.55 -2.75 -1.86
N PHE A 67 -2.81 -3.66 -2.49
CA PHE A 67 -1.69 -3.29 -3.33
C PHE A 67 -2.28 -2.76 -4.62
N ASP A 68 -2.38 -1.44 -4.64
CA ASP A 68 -2.83 -0.72 -5.79
C ASP A 68 -1.75 -0.79 -6.88
N CYS A 69 -1.92 -1.72 -7.82
CA CYS A 69 -1.07 -1.80 -8.99
C CYS A 69 -1.43 -0.71 -10.03
N ARG A 70 -1.95 0.46 -9.63
CA ARG A 70 -2.22 1.62 -10.53
C ARG A 70 -0.99 2.46 -10.80
N ASP A 71 0.07 2.40 -9.99
CA ASP A 71 1.30 3.11 -10.32
C ASP A 71 1.91 2.49 -11.57
N MET A 72 1.85 3.22 -12.69
CA MET A 72 2.29 2.78 -14.01
C MET A 72 3.76 2.36 -14.02
N ALA A 73 4.58 2.79 -13.06
CA ALA A 73 5.96 2.32 -12.90
C ALA A 73 6.07 0.92 -12.28
N THR A 74 5.15 0.55 -11.39
CA THR A 74 5.04 -0.81 -10.81
C THR A 74 4.04 -1.70 -11.57
N SER A 75 3.19 -1.15 -12.43
CA SER A 75 2.18 -1.92 -13.18
C SER A 75 2.52 -2.20 -14.63
N THR A 76 3.53 -1.51 -15.21
CA THR A 76 3.81 -1.52 -16.66
C THR A 76 3.98 -2.91 -17.27
N TYR A 77 4.17 -3.97 -16.46
CA TYR A 77 4.34 -5.34 -16.94
C TYR A 77 3.58 -6.43 -16.15
N GLY A 78 2.68 -6.06 -15.23
CA GLY A 78 2.01 -7.02 -14.33
C GLY A 78 3.00 -7.88 -13.54
N TRP A 79 4.19 -7.34 -13.24
CA TRP A 79 5.28 -8.12 -12.66
C TRP A 79 4.96 -8.58 -11.24
N MET A 80 4.18 -7.80 -10.49
CA MET A 80 3.75 -8.15 -9.13
C MET A 80 2.85 -9.38 -9.16
N GLU A 81 1.84 -9.39 -10.04
CA GLU A 81 0.97 -10.55 -10.25
C GLU A 81 1.76 -11.78 -10.69
N LYS A 82 2.70 -11.62 -11.63
CA LYS A 82 3.62 -12.70 -12.05
C LYS A 82 4.48 -13.22 -10.90
N TRP A 83 4.96 -12.33 -10.02
CA TRP A 83 5.72 -12.70 -8.85
C TRP A 83 4.85 -13.45 -7.84
N LEU A 84 3.65 -12.97 -7.55
CA LEU A 84 2.69 -13.64 -6.65
C LEU A 84 2.38 -15.06 -7.14
N VAL A 85 2.09 -15.22 -8.44
CA VAL A 85 1.85 -16.53 -9.06
C VAL A 85 3.09 -17.42 -8.97
N LYS A 86 4.28 -16.90 -9.29
CA LYS A 86 5.53 -17.68 -9.24
C LYS A 86 5.91 -18.09 -7.80
N SER A 87 5.60 -17.25 -6.83
CA SER A 87 5.89 -17.45 -5.42
C SER A 87 4.79 -18.21 -4.67
N GLY A 88 3.70 -18.59 -5.36
CA GLY A 88 2.57 -19.30 -4.76
C GLY A 88 1.81 -18.49 -3.70
N VAL A 89 1.86 -17.16 -3.79
CA VAL A 89 1.20 -16.26 -2.84
C VAL A 89 -0.25 -16.06 -3.28
N PRO A 90 -1.24 -16.42 -2.44
CA PRO A 90 -2.65 -16.19 -2.74
C PRO A 90 -2.96 -14.70 -2.78
N TYR A 91 -3.79 -14.29 -3.74
CA TYR A 91 -4.25 -12.92 -3.90
C TYR A 91 -5.67 -12.87 -4.45
N VAL A 92 -6.34 -11.73 -4.26
CA VAL A 92 -7.71 -11.48 -4.74
C VAL A 92 -7.71 -10.24 -5.63
N HIS A 93 -8.53 -10.26 -6.69
CA HIS A 93 -8.78 -9.07 -7.50
C HIS A 93 -9.89 -8.22 -6.88
N GLY A 94 -9.64 -6.91 -6.77
CA GLY A 94 -10.64 -5.89 -6.43
C GLY A 94 -11.27 -5.27 -7.66
#